data_AF-A0A960EY42-F1
#
_entry.id   AF-A0A960EY42-F1
#
_cell.length_a   1.000
_cell.length_b   1.000
_cell.length_c   1.000
_cell.angle_alpha   90.00
_cell.angle_beta   90.00
_cell.angle_gamma   90.00
#
_symmetry.space_group_name_H-M   'P 1'
#
loop_
_entity.id
_entity.type
_entity.pdbx_description
1 polymer ?
#
loop_
_entity_poly.entity_id
_entity_poly.type
_entity_poly.pdbx_seq_one_letter_code
_entity_poly.pdbx_strand_id
1 'polypeptide(L)'
;MTGTIALQGGGPFTANDELDARLLRTSGAGKVVVLPTADAFEHPERLVASAMNWGERLGVDVEALMVMRRGEALEDGPARVLHGARAVWLVGDQPLHLKSVLKDTPLFAALRDVIADGG
;
A
#
# COMPACT_ATOMS: atom_id res chain seq x y z
N MET A 1 17.66 -5.09 -8.39
CA MET A 1 16.74 -5.05 -9.55
C MET A 1 15.74 -3.95 -9.28
N THR A 2 15.28 -3.22 -10.28
CA THR A 2 14.20 -2.25 -10.09
C THR A 2 12.89 -2.98 -9.78
N GLY A 3 12.12 -2.44 -8.84
CA GLY A 3 10.86 -3.00 -8.37
C GLY A 3 9.75 -3.01 -9.43
N THR A 4 8.58 -3.55 -9.04
CA THR A 4 7.42 -3.70 -9.94
C THR A 4 6.31 -2.72 -9.58
N ILE A 5 5.81 -1.97 -10.58
CA ILE A 5 4.59 -1.17 -10.44
C ILE A 5 3.45 -1.89 -11.17
N ALA A 6 2.37 -2.17 -10.45
CA ALA A 6 1.14 -2.71 -11.00
C ALA A 6 0.01 -1.67 -10.92
N LEU A 7 -0.74 -1.53 -12.01
CA LEU A 7 -1.92 -0.66 -12.08
C LEU A 7 -3.16 -1.54 -12.23
N GLN A 8 -4.06 -1.51 -11.25
CA GLN A 8 -5.28 -2.31 -11.22
C GLN A 8 -6.50 -1.39 -11.36
N GLY A 9 -7.48 -1.80 -12.17
CA GLY A 9 -8.67 -1.01 -12.48
C GLY A 9 -9.74 -0.96 -11.39
N GLY A 10 -9.50 -1.58 -10.23
CA GLY A 10 -10.46 -1.68 -9.13
C GLY A 10 -10.58 -3.10 -8.57
N GLY A 11 -11.49 -3.26 -7.60
CA GLY A 11 -11.71 -4.53 -6.89
C GLY A 11 -10.52 -4.97 -6.02
N PRO A 12 -9.89 -4.06 -5.23
CA PRO A 12 -8.80 -4.46 -4.34
C PRO A 12 -9.27 -5.60 -3.42
N PHE A 13 -8.40 -6.58 -3.22
CA PHE A 13 -8.59 -7.70 -2.28
C PHE A 13 -9.74 -8.66 -2.59
N THR A 14 -10.39 -8.56 -3.76
CA THR A 14 -11.52 -9.42 -4.15
C THR A 14 -11.43 -9.94 -5.58
N ALA A 15 -10.89 -9.15 -6.52
CA ALA A 15 -10.93 -9.47 -7.94
C ALA A 15 -9.62 -10.00 -8.54
N ASN A 16 -8.48 -9.83 -7.83
CA ASN A 16 -7.15 -9.90 -8.45
C ASN A 16 -6.18 -10.92 -7.82
N ASP A 17 -6.67 -11.88 -7.03
CA ASP A 17 -5.85 -12.81 -6.23
C ASP A 17 -4.72 -13.50 -7.04
N GLU A 18 -4.95 -13.91 -8.30
CA GLU A 18 -3.90 -14.53 -9.13
C GLU A 18 -2.74 -13.56 -9.47
N LEU A 19 -3.08 -12.33 -9.88
CA LEU A 19 -2.11 -11.29 -10.18
C LEU A 19 -1.36 -10.89 -8.91
N ASP A 20 -2.09 -10.67 -7.81
CA ASP A 20 -1.54 -10.29 -6.53
C ASP A 20 -0.53 -11.34 -6.02
N ALA A 21 -0.90 -12.62 -6.05
CA ALA A 21 -0.01 -13.70 -5.65
C ALA A 21 1.27 -13.76 -6.51
N ARG A 22 1.18 -13.42 -7.81
CA ARG A 22 2.36 -13.33 -8.67
C ARG A 22 3.27 -12.18 -8.27
N LEU A 23 2.70 -11.00 -8.01
CA LEU A 23 3.46 -9.82 -7.57
C LEU A 23 4.19 -10.09 -6.24
N LEU A 24 3.51 -10.69 -5.27
CA LEU A 24 4.09 -11.04 -3.97
C LEU A 24 5.24 -12.05 -4.09
N ARG A 25 5.10 -13.07 -4.96
CA ARG A 25 6.20 -14.01 -5.24
C ARG A 25 7.38 -13.34 -5.92
N THR A 26 7.12 -12.42 -6.85
CA THR A 26 8.17 -11.68 -7.56
C THR A 26 8.96 -10.77 -6.62
N SER A 27 8.29 -10.08 -5.70
CA SER A 27 8.97 -9.20 -4.74
C SER A 27 9.55 -9.96 -3.53
N GLY A 28 9.13 -11.20 -3.29
CA GLY A 28 9.55 -12.00 -2.15
C GLY A 28 9.00 -11.47 -0.82
N ALA A 29 7.90 -10.71 -0.85
CA ALA A 29 7.32 -10.10 0.33
C ALA A 29 6.62 -11.13 1.22
N GLY A 30 7.04 -11.22 2.49
CA GLY A 30 6.28 -11.91 3.55
C GLY A 30 5.24 -11.02 4.23
N LYS A 31 5.29 -9.71 3.96
CA LYS A 31 4.42 -8.69 4.54
C LYS A 31 4.15 -7.59 3.52
N VAL A 32 2.92 -7.08 3.51
CA VAL A 32 2.44 -6.01 2.65
C VAL A 32 1.99 -4.83 3.51
N VAL A 33 2.47 -3.64 3.18
CA VAL A 33 1.96 -2.40 3.78
C VAL A 33 0.80 -1.89 2.92
N VAL A 34 -0.37 -1.69 3.53
CA VAL A 34 -1.57 -1.22 2.84
C VAL A 34 -1.86 0.22 3.28
N LEU A 35 -1.94 1.14 2.31
CA LEU A 35 -2.31 2.53 2.54
C LEU A 35 -3.73 2.76 1.99
N PRO A 36 -4.77 2.79 2.84
CA PRO A 36 -6.14 3.12 2.44
C PRO A 36 -6.35 4.64 2.34
N THR A 37 -5.29 5.40 2.09
CA THR A 37 -5.30 6.87 2.09
C THR A 37 -6.34 7.43 1.12
N ALA A 38 -6.59 6.75 -0.01
CA ALA A 38 -7.59 7.20 -0.98
C ALA A 38 -9.04 7.00 -0.50
N ASP A 39 -9.28 6.31 0.62
CA ASP A 39 -10.59 6.07 1.23
C ASP A 39 -10.83 6.91 2.49
N ALA A 40 -10.04 7.96 2.72
CA ALA A 40 -10.07 8.74 3.97
C ALA A 40 -11.44 9.36 4.35
N PHE A 41 -12.35 9.52 3.38
CA PHE A 41 -13.70 10.07 3.60
C PHE A 41 -14.80 9.02 3.46
N GLU A 42 -14.42 7.76 3.30
CA GLU A 42 -15.33 6.61 3.20
C GLU A 42 -15.28 5.81 4.52
N HIS A 43 -15.09 4.50 4.42
CA HIS A 43 -14.94 3.56 5.54
C HIS A 43 -13.62 2.79 5.39
N PRO A 44 -12.45 3.45 5.56
CA PRO A 44 -11.14 2.83 5.31
C PRO A 44 -10.92 1.57 6.16
N GLU A 45 -11.55 1.46 7.33
CA GLU A 45 -11.56 0.27 8.17
C GLU A 45 -12.15 -0.97 7.48
N ARG A 46 -13.15 -0.81 6.61
CA ARG A 46 -13.73 -1.93 5.84
C ARG A 46 -12.77 -2.42 4.76
N LEU A 47 -12.06 -1.49 4.13
CA LEU A 47 -11.03 -1.81 3.15
C LEU A 47 -9.84 -2.52 3.82
N VAL A 48 -9.44 -2.08 5.01
CA VAL A 48 -8.43 -2.76 5.83
C VAL A 48 -8.89 -4.17 6.23
N ALA A 49 -10.13 -4.34 6.69
CA ALA A 49 -10.65 -5.68 7.00
C ALA A 49 -10.64 -6.60 5.77
N SER A 50 -10.96 -6.06 4.59
CA SER A 50 -10.87 -6.79 3.33
C SER A 50 -9.43 -7.18 2.98
N ALA A 51 -8.48 -6.27 3.24
CA ALA A 51 -7.05 -6.53 3.08
C ALA A 51 -6.56 -7.65 4.01
N MET A 52 -6.98 -7.65 5.28
CA MET A 52 -6.62 -8.70 6.25
C MET A 52 -7.11 -10.08 5.77
N ASN A 53 -8.38 -10.18 5.36
CA ASN A 53 -8.93 -11.41 4.80
C ASN A 53 -8.20 -11.85 3.52
N TRP A 54 -7.73 -10.91 2.71
CA TRP A 54 -6.90 -11.21 1.52
C TRP A 54 -5.51 -11.69 1.90
N GLY A 55 -4.90 -11.11 2.93
CA GLY A 55 -3.63 -11.56 3.48
C GLY A 55 -3.71 -13.01 3.94
N GLU A 56 -4.76 -13.38 4.67
CA GLU A 56 -5.03 -14.77 5.07
C GLU A 56 -5.16 -15.71 3.87
N ARG A 57 -5.90 -15.32 2.82
CA ARG A 57 -6.07 -16.15 1.61
C ARG A 57 -4.78 -16.34 0.83
N LEU A 58 -3.92 -15.31 0.76
CA LEU A 58 -2.67 -15.36 0.01
C LEU A 58 -1.47 -15.80 0.85
N GLY A 59 -1.64 -15.97 2.17
CA GLY A 59 -0.58 -16.36 3.09
C GLY A 59 0.48 -15.27 3.29
N VAL A 60 0.06 -13.99 3.35
CA VAL A 60 0.94 -12.84 3.55
C VAL A 60 0.47 -11.97 4.71
N ASP A 61 1.39 -11.44 5.50
CA ASP A 61 1.05 -10.52 6.57
C ASP A 61 0.62 -9.16 6.01
N VAL A 62 -0.34 -8.52 6.65
CA VAL A 62 -0.83 -7.18 6.26
C VAL A 62 -0.62 -6.19 7.40
N GLU A 63 0.01 -5.06 7.09
CA GLU A 63 0.07 -3.90 7.97
C GLU A 63 -0.67 -2.73 7.34
N ALA A 64 -1.75 -2.31 7.98
CA ALA A 64 -2.48 -1.13 7.56
C ALA A 64 -1.77 0.14 8.07
N LEU A 65 -1.28 0.97 7.14
CA LEU A 65 -0.69 2.27 7.44
C LEU A 65 -1.75 3.36 7.26
N MET A 66 -2.43 3.70 8.36
CA MET A 66 -3.58 4.61 8.40
C MET A 66 -3.19 6.09 8.30
N VAL A 67 -2.56 6.48 7.19
CA VAL A 67 -2.23 7.88 6.87
C VAL A 67 -3.34 8.48 6.04
N MET A 68 -4.21 9.29 6.66
CA MET A 68 -5.43 9.83 6.05
C MET A 68 -5.30 11.31 5.68
N ARG A 69 -4.33 12.01 6.27
CA ARG A 69 -4.12 13.45 6.12
C ARG A 69 -2.67 13.75 5.80
N ARG A 70 -2.46 14.87 5.09
CA ARG A 70 -1.11 15.33 4.70
C ARG A 70 -0.17 15.53 5.89
N GLY A 71 -0.69 16.02 7.03
CA GLY A 71 0.11 16.22 8.24
C GLY A 71 0.80 14.92 8.70
N GLU A 72 0.07 13.81 8.70
CA GLU A 72 0.59 12.48 9.07
C GLU A 72 1.65 12.01 8.06
N ALA A 73 1.44 12.24 6.76
CA ALA A 73 2.40 11.88 5.72
C ALA A 73 3.72 12.68 5.79
N LEU A 74 3.73 13.83 6.47
CA LEU A 74 4.92 14.66 6.72
C LEU A 74 5.73 14.22 7.94
N GLU A 75 5.18 13.36 8.79
CA GLU A 75 5.89 12.81 9.93
C GLU A 75 6.86 11.71 9.49
N ASP A 76 7.97 11.56 10.22
CA ASP A 76 8.94 10.50 9.95
C ASP A 76 8.39 9.09 10.20
N GLY A 77 7.42 8.96 11.11
CA GLY A 77 6.90 7.67 11.59
C GLY A 77 6.38 6.79 10.44
N PRO A 78 5.43 7.26 9.63
CA PRO A 78 4.93 6.51 8.48
C PRO A 78 6.01 6.14 7.46
N ALA A 79 6.96 7.03 7.20
CA ALA A 79 8.08 6.73 6.28
C ALA A 79 8.96 5.59 6.82
N ARG A 80 9.18 5.53 8.15
CA ARG A 80 9.94 4.43 8.78
C ARG A 80 9.24 3.08 8.68
N VAL A 81 7.90 3.04 8.65
CA VAL A 81 7.15 1.78 8.44
C VAL A 81 7.46 1.17 7.07
N LEU A 82 7.73 2.00 6.06
CA LEU A 82 8.10 1.52 4.72
C LEU A 82 9.57 1.06 4.63
N HIS A 83 10.39 1.29 5.65
CA HIS A 83 11.78 0.84 5.63
C HIS A 83 11.85 -0.69 5.55
N GLY A 84 12.42 -1.21 4.46
CA GLY A 84 12.57 -2.64 4.24
C GLY A 84 11.28 -3.33 3.81
N ALA A 85 10.19 -2.58 3.57
CA ALA A 85 9.00 -3.11 2.93
C ALA A 85 9.35 -3.59 1.51
N ARG A 86 8.78 -4.75 1.14
CA ARG A 86 8.94 -5.37 -0.19
C ARG A 86 7.66 -5.34 -1.02
N ALA A 87 6.59 -4.77 -0.48
CA ALA A 87 5.30 -4.67 -1.14
C ALA A 87 4.47 -3.58 -0.47
N VAL A 88 3.90 -2.68 -1.28
CA VAL A 88 3.02 -1.60 -0.82
C VAL A 88 1.80 -1.47 -1.72
N TRP A 89 0.61 -1.52 -1.12
CA TRP A 89 -0.66 -1.38 -1.82
C TRP A 89 -1.29 -0.03 -1.50
N LEU A 90 -1.40 0.84 -2.50
CA LEU A 90 -2.17 2.09 -2.42
C LEU A 90 -3.59 1.79 -2.87
N VAL A 91 -4.58 1.95 -1.98
CA VAL A 91 -5.95 1.50 -2.23
C VAL A 91 -6.98 2.56 -1.84
N GLY A 92 -8.16 2.45 -2.45
CA GLY A 92 -9.31 3.33 -2.25
C GLY A 92 -9.66 4.17 -3.50
N ASP A 93 -10.71 4.97 -3.39
CA ASP A 93 -11.44 5.50 -4.54
C ASP A 93 -11.18 6.98 -4.85
N GLN A 94 -10.43 7.71 -4.00
CA GLN A 94 -10.19 9.15 -4.18
C GLN A 94 -8.74 9.48 -4.59
N PRO A 95 -8.39 9.39 -5.89
CA PRO A 95 -7.01 9.58 -6.37
C PRO A 95 -6.49 11.02 -6.17
N LEU A 96 -7.38 12.02 -6.21
CA LEU A 96 -6.99 13.41 -5.94
C LEU A 96 -6.59 13.61 -4.47
N HIS A 97 -7.32 12.97 -3.54
CA HIS A 97 -6.99 13.01 -2.13
C HIS A 97 -5.66 12.30 -1.87
N LEU A 98 -5.48 11.07 -2.39
CA LEU A 98 -4.23 10.31 -2.31
C LEU A 98 -3.02 11.16 -2.75
N LYS A 99 -3.12 11.79 -3.93
CA LYS A 99 -2.08 12.71 -4.43
C LYS A 99 -1.86 13.88 -3.46
N SER A 100 -2.92 14.53 -2.98
CA SER A 100 -2.80 15.69 -2.08
C SER A 100 -2.10 15.36 -0.76
N VAL A 101 -2.30 14.14 -0.24
CA VAL A 101 -1.68 13.63 0.99
C VAL A 101 -0.22 13.27 0.76
N LEU A 102 0.08 12.49 -0.28
CA LEU A 102 1.40 11.89 -0.46
C LEU A 102 2.40 12.79 -1.20
N LYS A 103 1.97 13.59 -2.18
CA LYS A 103 2.92 14.31 -3.04
C LYS A 103 3.86 15.20 -2.23
N ASP A 104 5.16 15.13 -2.53
CA ASP A 104 6.19 15.96 -1.89
C ASP A 104 6.24 15.77 -0.36
N THR A 105 6.10 14.53 0.13
CA THR A 105 6.26 14.17 1.55
C THR A 105 7.35 13.11 1.75
N PRO A 106 7.89 12.97 2.98
CA PRO A 106 8.78 11.87 3.34
C PRO A 106 8.19 10.49 3.05
N LEU A 107 6.88 10.30 3.30
CA LEU A 107 6.22 9.03 2.99
C LEU A 107 6.25 8.70 1.49
N PHE A 108 6.07 9.69 0.62
CA PHE A 108 6.20 9.47 -0.83
C PHE A 108 7.64 9.24 -1.29
N ALA A 109 8.62 9.85 -0.64
CA ALA A 109 10.02 9.50 -0.87
C ALA A 109 10.27 8.03 -0.52
N ALA A 110 9.79 7.57 0.64
CA ALA A 110 9.93 6.17 1.06
C ALA A 110 9.22 5.18 0.12
N LEU A 111 8.05 5.53 -0.44
CA LEU A 111 7.40 4.72 -1.48
C LEU A 111 8.29 4.54 -2.73
N ARG A 112 9.04 5.57 -3.12
CA ARG A 112 9.98 5.49 -4.24
C ARG A 112 11.17 4.60 -3.91
N ASP A 113 11.64 4.65 -2.66
CA ASP A 113 12.76 3.84 -2.20
C ASP A 113 12.40 2.34 -2.21
N VAL A 114 11.16 1.97 -1.86
CA VAL A 114 10.67 0.58 -1.99
C VAL A 114 10.87 0.05 -3.42
N ILE A 115 10.51 0.85 -4.43
CA ILE A 115 10.69 0.46 -5.85
C ILE A 115 12.17 0.42 -6.21
N ALA A 116 12.97 1.38 -5.74
CA ALA A 116 14.41 1.41 -6.00
C ALA A 116 15.12 0.16 -5.42
N ASP A 117 14.63 -0.32 -4.28
CA ASP A 117 15.16 -1.47 -3.55
C ASP A 117 14.60 -2.82 -4.02
N GLY A 118 13.77 -2.82 -5.07
CA GLY A 118 13.27 -4.03 -5.74
C GLY A 118 11.96 -4.60 -5.20
N GLY A 119 11.20 -3.82 -4.44
CA GLY A 119 9.84 -4.16 -4.00
C GLY A 119 8.76 -4.01 -5.06
#